data_AF-A0A971AAU2-F1
#
_entry.id   AF-A0A971AAU2-F1
#
_cell.length_a   1.000
_cell.length_b   1.000
_cell.length_c   1.000
_cell.angle_alpha   90.00
_cell.angle_beta   90.00
_cell.angle_gamma   90.00
#
_symmetry.space_group_name_H-M   'P 1'
#
loop_
_entity.id
_entity.type
_entity.pdbx_description
1 polymer ?
#
loop_
_entity_poly.entity_id
_entity_poly.type
_entity_poly.pdbx_seq_one_letter_code
_entity_poly.pdbx_strand_id
1 'polypeptide(L)'
;MAYLAPTPETDTVLEAMRTMLGDRLHLAVTLGYGPRFLHSTGQLHKGGPNTGLFLQITQSAQPELPIPGEAYDFGTLISAQALGDYQALSEHGRRVMRLSLREDSEIGLKALRTALAEALG
;
A
#
# COMPACT_ATOMS: atom_id res chain seq x y z
N MET A 1 2.06 -0.28 2.60
CA MET A 1 0.59 -0.42 2.71
C MET A 1 0.06 -0.81 1.34
N ALA A 2 -0.31 -2.07 1.13
CA ALA A 2 -0.66 -2.58 -0.19
C ALA A 2 -2.18 -2.75 -0.33
N TYR A 3 -2.80 -1.98 -1.22
CA TYR A 3 -4.19 -2.15 -1.66
C TYR A 3 -4.19 -2.85 -3.01
N LEU A 4 -3.69 -4.09 -3.00
CA LEU A 4 -3.52 -4.98 -4.15
C LEU A 4 -4.12 -6.35 -3.80
N ALA A 5 -4.45 -7.15 -4.81
CA ALA A 5 -4.85 -8.53 -4.59
C ALA A 5 -3.70 -9.34 -3.97
N PRO A 6 -3.93 -10.10 -2.88
CA PRO A 6 -2.90 -10.94 -2.28
C PRO A 6 -2.74 -12.22 -3.11
N THR A 7 -1.84 -12.19 -4.08
CA THR A 7 -1.42 -13.35 -4.86
C THR A 7 -0.01 -13.77 -4.47
N PRO A 8 0.40 -15.03 -4.68
CA PRO A 8 1.77 -15.48 -4.43
C PRO A 8 2.84 -14.61 -5.13
N GLU A 9 2.54 -14.11 -6.32
CA GLU A 9 3.40 -13.24 -7.12
C GLU A 9 3.52 -11.86 -6.47
N THR A 10 2.39 -11.29 -6.04
CA THR A 10 2.35 -10.01 -5.32
C THR A 10 3.10 -10.09 -4.00
N ASP A 11 2.87 -11.16 -3.23
CA ASP A 11 3.55 -11.45 -1.96
C ASP A 11 5.07 -11.52 -2.16
N THR A 12 5.51 -12.29 -3.17
CA THR A 12 6.94 -12.46 -3.46
C THR A 12 7.62 -11.13 -3.76
N VAL A 13 7.00 -10.26 -4.56
CA VAL A 13 7.59 -8.97 -4.91
C VAL A 13 7.58 -8.00 -3.73
N LEU A 14 6.48 -7.94 -2.96
CA LEU A 14 6.37 -7.08 -1.79
C LEU A 14 7.35 -7.50 -0.68
N GLU A 15 7.54 -8.79 -0.45
CA GLU A 15 8.50 -9.33 0.52
C GLU A 15 9.96 -9.08 0.10
N ALA A 16 10.26 -9.20 -1.19
CA ALA A 16 11.56 -8.84 -1.72
C ALA A 16 11.86 -7.34 -1.51
N MET A 17 10.87 -6.45 -1.74
CA MET A 17 11.02 -5.02 -1.45
C MET A 17 11.18 -4.75 0.04
N ARG A 18 10.40 -5.43 0.91
CA ARG A 18 10.51 -5.29 2.37
C ARG A 18 11.92 -5.60 2.85
N THR A 19 12.46 -6.75 2.41
CA THR A 19 13.81 -7.20 2.75
C THR A 19 14.86 -6.21 2.25
N MET A 20 14.81 -5.84 0.97
CA MET A 20 15.74 -4.87 0.38
C MET A 20 15.76 -3.54 1.14
N LEU A 21 14.58 -2.97 1.44
CA LEU A 21 14.49 -1.72 2.19
C LEU A 21 15.06 -1.84 3.59
N GLY A 22 14.80 -2.95 4.28
CA GLY A 22 15.38 -3.23 5.60
C GLY A 22 16.90 -3.32 5.57
N ASP A 23 17.44 -4.05 4.60
CA ASP A 23 18.88 -4.27 4.46
C ASP A 23 19.63 -2.99 4.06
N ARG A 24 19.08 -2.21 3.12
CA ARG A 24 19.74 -1.01 2.57
C ARG A 24 19.57 0.24 3.43
N LEU A 25 18.43 0.39 4.10
CA LEU A 25 18.13 1.59 4.91
C LEU A 25 18.37 1.36 6.41
N HIS A 26 18.57 0.11 6.84
CA HIS A 26 18.68 -0.27 8.26
C HIS A 26 17.47 0.20 9.09
N LEU A 27 16.29 0.21 8.47
CA LEU A 27 15.02 0.56 9.11
C LEU A 27 14.17 -0.69 9.32
N ALA A 28 13.36 -0.69 10.38
CA ALA A 28 12.31 -1.69 10.53
C ALA A 28 11.22 -1.45 9.46
N VAL A 29 11.05 -2.39 8.54
CA VAL A 29 10.05 -2.29 7.45
C VAL A 29 8.91 -3.27 7.70
N THR A 30 7.70 -2.74 7.81
CA THR A 30 6.48 -3.55 7.95
C THR A 30 5.70 -3.59 6.65
N LEU A 31 5.19 -4.76 6.30
CA LEU A 31 4.30 -4.96 5.15
C LEU A 31 2.89 -5.34 5.65
N GLY A 32 1.86 -4.85 4.96
CA GLY A 32 0.47 -5.19 5.27
C GLY A 32 -0.49 -4.85 4.15
N TYR A 33 -1.48 -5.72 3.94
CA TYR A 33 -2.56 -5.56 2.97
C TYR A 33 -3.73 -4.76 3.54
N GLY A 34 -4.13 -3.75 2.80
CA GLY A 34 -5.33 -2.95 3.06
C GLY A 34 -6.57 -3.65 2.49
N PRO A 35 -7.76 -3.36 3.03
CA PRO A 35 -8.04 -2.51 4.19
C PRO A 35 -7.77 -3.20 5.55
N ARG A 36 -7.38 -4.48 5.55
CA ARG A 36 -7.31 -5.33 6.76
C ARG A 36 -6.43 -4.77 7.88
N PHE A 37 -5.28 -4.15 7.56
CA PHE A 37 -4.38 -3.62 8.59
C PHE A 37 -4.95 -2.43 9.38
N LEU A 38 -6.02 -1.77 8.88
CA LEU A 38 -6.61 -0.59 9.53
C LEU A 38 -7.09 -0.88 10.95
N HIS A 39 -7.49 -2.12 11.23
CA HIS A 39 -8.02 -2.54 12.52
C HIS A 39 -6.97 -3.07 13.51
N SER A 40 -5.70 -3.16 13.11
CA SER A 40 -4.63 -3.69 13.97
C SER A 40 -3.54 -2.64 14.24
N THR A 41 -2.83 -2.20 13.21
CA THR A 41 -1.72 -1.23 13.36
C THR A 41 -2.10 0.20 12.99
N GLY A 42 -3.34 0.42 12.53
CA GLY A 42 -3.83 1.75 12.14
C GLY A 42 -3.69 2.82 13.22
N GLN A 43 -3.94 2.46 14.49
CA GLN A 43 -3.80 3.39 15.62
C GLN A 43 -2.33 3.76 15.87
N LEU A 44 -1.40 2.83 15.70
CA LEU A 44 0.04 3.11 15.82
C LEU A 44 0.50 4.06 14.71
N HIS A 45 0.03 3.86 13.48
CA HIS A 45 0.40 4.68 12.34
C HIS A 45 -0.10 6.14 12.46
N LYS A 46 -1.31 6.33 13.02
CA LYS A 46 -1.98 7.64 13.08
C LYS A 46 -1.79 8.37 14.42
N GLY A 47 -1.74 7.63 15.53
CA GLY A 47 -1.69 8.17 16.89
C GLY A 47 -0.34 8.00 17.61
N GLY A 48 0.57 7.18 17.08
CA GLY A 48 1.91 6.99 17.66
C GLY A 48 2.88 8.15 17.35
N PRO A 49 4.15 8.06 17.78
CA PRO A 49 5.18 9.06 17.45
C PRO A 49 5.30 9.32 15.94
N ASN A 50 5.58 10.56 15.53
CA ASN A 50 5.70 10.94 14.11
C ASN A 50 7.05 10.57 13.49
N THR A 51 7.42 9.30 13.61
CA THR A 51 8.70 8.75 13.14
C THR A 51 8.53 7.79 11.97
N GLY A 52 7.31 7.37 11.65
CA GLY A 52 7.01 6.49 10.52
C GLY A 52 7.19 7.14 9.14
N LEU A 53 7.53 6.30 8.15
CA LEU A 53 7.53 6.58 6.71
C LEU A 53 6.55 5.61 6.05
N PHE A 54 5.61 6.13 5.25
CA PHE A 54 4.52 5.34 4.70
C PHE A 54 4.55 5.35 3.17
N LEU A 55 4.59 4.16 2.57
CA LEU A 55 4.38 3.95 1.14
C LEU A 55 3.06 3.20 0.94
N GLN A 56 2.08 3.87 0.34
CA GLN A 56 0.81 3.28 -0.05
C GLN A 56 0.85 2.91 -1.54
N ILE A 57 0.65 1.62 -1.83
CA ILE A 57 0.61 1.09 -3.20
C ILE A 57 -0.83 0.69 -3.49
N THR A 58 -1.38 1.23 -4.58
CA THR A 58 -2.77 1.02 -5.02
C THR A 58 -2.78 0.58 -6.48
N GLN A 59 -3.91 0.10 -7.00
CA GLN A 59 -4.10 -0.21 -8.42
C GLN A 59 -5.26 0.61 -8.97
N SER A 60 -5.10 1.17 -10.18
CA SER A 60 -6.10 2.06 -10.79
C SER A 60 -7.34 1.32 -11.29
N ALA A 61 -7.18 0.10 -11.80
CA ALA A 61 -8.27 -0.74 -12.27
C ALA A 61 -8.49 -1.88 -11.27
N GLN A 62 -9.64 -1.89 -10.62
CA GLN A 62 -10.07 -3.01 -9.79
C GLN A 62 -11.31 -3.66 -10.42
N PRO A 63 -11.51 -4.98 -10.22
CA PRO A 63 -12.68 -5.64 -10.75
C PRO A 63 -13.96 -5.01 -10.19
N GLU A 64 -14.88 -4.67 -11.10
CA GLU A 64 -16.21 -4.14 -10.80
C GLU A 64 -17.10 -5.29 -10.28
N LEU A 65 -16.86 -5.73 -9.05
CA LEU A 65 -17.73 -6.68 -8.37
C LEU A 65 -18.86 -5.91 -7.66
N PRO A 66 -20.12 -5.97 -8.12
CA PRO A 66 -21.21 -5.21 -7.52
C PRO A 66 -21.49 -5.65 -6.09
N ILE A 67 -21.89 -4.69 -5.25
CA ILE A 67 -22.37 -4.97 -3.89
C ILE A 67 -23.90 -4.93 -3.90
N PRO A 68 -24.59 -6.02 -3.55
CA PRO A 68 -26.06 -6.05 -3.54
C PRO A 68 -26.65 -4.95 -2.65
N GLY A 69 -27.50 -4.11 -3.23
CA GLY A 69 -28.20 -3.03 -2.51
C GLY A 69 -27.43 -1.71 -2.40
N GLU A 70 -26.18 -1.65 -2.87
CA GLU A 70 -25.38 -0.43 -2.87
C GLU A 70 -25.26 0.18 -4.27
N ALA A 71 -25.06 1.50 -4.32
CA ALA A 71 -24.86 2.24 -5.57
C ALA A 71 -23.42 2.14 -6.13
N TYR A 72 -22.52 1.42 -5.42
CA TYR A 72 -21.11 1.29 -5.75
C TYR A 72 -20.66 -0.17 -5.67
N ASP A 73 -19.52 -0.47 -6.28
CA ASP A 73 -18.90 -1.80 -6.31
C ASP A 73 -17.76 -1.94 -5.26
N PHE A 74 -17.22 -3.15 -5.13
CA PHE A 74 -16.10 -3.40 -4.23
C PHE A 74 -14.82 -2.63 -4.63
N GLY A 75 -14.59 -2.40 -5.93
CA GLY A 75 -13.44 -1.64 -6.41
C GLY A 75 -13.47 -0.18 -5.95
N THR A 76 -14.64 0.43 -6.04
CA THR A 76 -14.94 1.79 -5.55
C THR A 76 -14.76 1.85 -4.03
N LEU A 77 -15.29 0.87 -3.29
CA LEU A 77 -15.16 0.80 -1.84
C LEU A 77 -13.68 0.71 -1.40
N ILE A 78 -12.91 -0.18 -2.01
CA ILE A 78 -11.47 -0.35 -1.69
C ILE A 78 -10.69 0.93 -2.04
N SER A 79 -10.99 1.54 -3.19
CA SER A 79 -10.35 2.78 -3.64
C SER A 79 -10.65 3.94 -2.69
N ALA A 80 -11.90 4.06 -2.22
CA ALA A 80 -12.32 5.05 -1.25
C ALA A 80 -11.62 4.83 0.11
N GLN A 81 -11.52 3.57 0.58
CA GLN A 81 -10.81 3.23 1.81
C GLN A 81 -9.31 3.53 1.73
N ALA A 82 -8.67 3.25 0.58
CA ALA A 82 -7.27 3.59 0.36
C ALA A 82 -7.05 5.11 0.40
N LEU A 83 -7.91 5.86 -0.28
CA LEU A 83 -7.86 7.32 -0.27
C LEU A 83 -8.07 7.90 1.13
N GLY A 84 -9.08 7.44 1.86
CA GLY A 84 -9.37 7.91 3.21
C GLY A 84 -8.22 7.62 4.19
N ASP A 85 -7.54 6.48 4.03
CA ASP A 85 -6.37 6.17 4.85
C ASP A 85 -5.16 7.09 4.54
N TYR A 86 -4.92 7.37 3.25
CA TYR A 86 -3.91 8.34 2.84
C TYR A 86 -4.20 9.74 3.39
N GLN A 87 -5.45 10.19 3.28
CA GLN A 87 -5.89 11.49 3.81
C GLN A 87 -5.69 11.57 5.32
N ALA A 88 -6.11 10.55 6.06
CA ALA A 88 -5.94 10.50 7.50
C ALA A 88 -4.45 10.58 7.91
N LEU A 89 -3.55 9.89 7.21
CA LEU A 89 -2.11 10.00 7.45
C LEU A 89 -1.60 11.42 7.15
N SER A 90 -1.99 11.99 6.01
CA SER A 90 -1.59 13.33 5.59
C SER A 90 -2.04 14.40 6.59
N GLU A 91 -3.31 14.36 7.03
CA GLU A 91 -3.90 15.28 8.00
C GLU A 91 -3.23 15.19 9.39
N HIS A 92 -2.72 14.02 9.76
CA HIS A 92 -1.93 13.83 10.98
C HIS A 92 -0.43 14.21 10.81
N GLY A 93 -0.08 14.87 9.70
CA GLY A 93 1.28 15.32 9.42
C GLY A 93 2.27 14.17 9.19
N ARG A 94 1.80 12.99 8.76
CA ARG A 94 2.65 11.83 8.51
C ARG A 94 3.33 11.94 7.15
N ARG A 95 4.56 11.42 7.07
CA ARG A 95 5.30 11.30 5.80
C ARG A 95 4.76 10.12 5.00
N VAL A 96 3.78 10.40 4.14
CA VAL A 96 3.11 9.39 3.31
C VAL A 96 3.25 9.70 1.83
N MET A 97 3.62 8.68 1.06
CA MET A 97 3.60 8.69 -0.40
C MET A 97 2.58 7.66 -0.88
N ARG A 98 1.77 8.04 -1.87
CA ARG A 98 0.85 7.14 -2.55
C ARG A 98 1.30 6.93 -3.99
N LEU A 99 1.37 5.67 -4.40
CA LEU A 99 1.71 5.24 -5.76
C LEU A 99 0.57 4.37 -6.29
N SER A 100 0.09 4.69 -7.50
CA SER A 100 -0.93 3.89 -8.18
C SER A 100 -0.30 3.15 -9.35
N LEU A 101 -0.39 1.83 -9.31
CA LEU A 101 -0.04 0.94 -10.39
C LEU A 101 -1.16 0.99 -11.43
N ARG A 102 -0.76 0.99 -12.72
CA ARG A 102 -1.69 0.85 -13.83
C ARG A 102 -2.24 -0.59 -13.89
N GLU A 103 -2.99 -0.90 -14.94
CA GLU A 103 -3.81 -2.12 -15.07
C GLU A 103 -3.11 -3.41 -14.62
N ASP A 104 -1.82 -3.60 -14.92
CA ASP A 104 -1.05 -4.76 -14.45
C ASP A 104 -0.24 -4.44 -13.18
N SER A 105 -0.73 -4.94 -12.04
CA SER A 105 -0.08 -4.78 -10.74
C SER A 105 1.26 -5.51 -10.65
N GLU A 106 1.44 -6.63 -11.35
CA GLU A 106 2.70 -7.37 -11.30
C GLU A 106 3.80 -6.62 -12.05
N ILE A 107 3.52 -6.15 -13.26
CA ILE A 107 4.45 -5.33 -14.04
C ILE A 107 4.77 -4.06 -13.26
N GLY A 108 3.74 -3.39 -12.72
CA GLY A 108 3.91 -2.18 -11.93
C GLY A 108 4.76 -2.40 -10.68
N LEU A 109 4.53 -3.49 -9.94
CA LEU A 109 5.31 -3.84 -8.75
C LEU A 109 6.76 -4.20 -9.09
N LYS A 110 6.98 -4.96 -10.18
CA LYS A 110 8.33 -5.29 -10.65
C LYS A 110 9.10 -4.03 -11.04
N ALA A 111 8.45 -3.10 -11.75
CA ALA A 111 9.04 -1.81 -12.11
C ALA A 111 9.36 -0.96 -10.87
N LEU A 112 8.44 -0.90 -9.90
CA LEU A 112 8.67 -0.22 -8.62
C LEU A 112 9.86 -0.81 -7.87
N ARG A 113 9.95 -2.14 -7.78
CA ARG A 113 11.09 -2.83 -7.15
C ARG A 113 12.42 -2.46 -7.83
N THR A 114 12.46 -2.43 -9.16
CA THR A 114 13.66 -2.03 -9.90
C THR A 114 14.03 -0.58 -9.61
N ALA A 115 13.07 0.34 -9.66
CA ALA A 115 13.30 1.75 -9.35
C ALA A 115 13.81 1.96 -7.90
N LEU A 116 13.28 1.20 -6.95
CA LEU A 116 13.77 1.22 -5.57
C LEU A 116 15.20 0.68 -5.46
N ALA A 117 15.52 -0.42 -6.16
CA ALA A 117 16.88 -0.95 -6.17
C ALA A 117 17.88 0.08 -6.72
N GLU A 118 17.56 0.70 -7.86
CA GLU A 118 18.39 1.74 -8.48
C GLU A 118 18.59 2.95 -7.56
N ALA A 119 17.53 3.40 -6.89
CA ALA A 119 17.59 4.52 -5.96
C ALA A 119 18.41 4.22 -4.69
N LEU A 120 18.59 2.94 -4.33
CA LEU A 120 19.29 2.49 -3.13
C LEU A 120 20.71 1.96 -3.41
N GLY A 121 21.11 1.89 -4.70
CA GLY A 121 22.44 1.48 -5.18
C GLY A 121 22.73 0.00 -5.02
#